data_AF-A0A416A0R4-F1
#
_entry.id   AF-A0A416A0R4-F1
#
_cell.length_a   1.000
_cell.length_b   1.000
_cell.length_c   1.000
_cell.angle_alpha   90.00
_cell.angle_beta   90.00
_cell.angle_gamma   90.00
#
_symmetry.space_group_name_H-M   'P 1'
#
loop_
_entity.id
_entity.type
_entity.pdbx_description
1 polymer ?
#
loop_
_entity_poly.entity_id
_entity_poly.type
_entity_poly.pdbx_seq_one_letter_code
_entity_poly.pdbx_strand_id
1 'polypeptide(L)' 'MLDITNLYAYRIEELAVGIVKAESYEDAREKVKVAYLKHNDCFDSERDFIELKEIAENDSWFSDNPDVVEVDELI' A
#
# COMPACT_ATOMS: atom_id res chain seq x y z
N MET A 1 19.95 -4.09 0.29
CA MET A 1 18.81 -4.99 0.55
C MET A 1 17.66 -4.11 0.97
N LEU A 2 16.53 -4.21 0.28
CA LEU A 2 15.33 -3.48 0.63
C LEU A 2 14.88 -3.89 2.04
N ASP A 3 14.58 -2.90 2.89
CA ASP A 3 13.97 -3.16 4.19
C ASP A 3 12.46 -3.24 4.01
N ILE A 4 11.96 -4.47 3.86
CA ILE A 4 10.53 -4.75 3.69
C ILE A 4 9.74 -4.73 4.99
N THR A 5 10.41 -4.57 6.12
CA THR A 5 9.74 -4.48 7.42
C THR A 5 8.71 -3.37 7.37
N ASN A 6 7.48 -3.68 7.79
CA ASN A 6 6.41 -2.71 7.93
C ASN A 6 5.99 -2.04 6.60
N LEU A 7 6.14 -2.73 5.46
CA LEU A 7 5.64 -2.27 4.17
C LEU A 7 4.27 -2.90 3.86
N TYR A 8 3.36 -2.07 3.35
CA TYR A 8 2.04 -2.47 2.89
C TYR A 8 1.84 -1.99 1.46
N ALA A 9 1.36 -2.87 0.58
CA ALA A 9 0.76 -2.48 -0.68
C ALA A 9 -0.64 -1.93 -0.42
N TYR A 10 -1.01 -0.84 -1.09
CA TYR A 10 -2.36 -0.28 -1.04
C TYR A 10 -2.97 -0.18 -2.44
N ARG A 11 -4.30 -0.34 -2.51
CA ARG A 11 -5.12 -0.04 -3.69
C ARG A 11 -6.22 0.93 -3.27
N ILE A 12 -6.43 1.94 -4.11
CA ILE A 12 -7.59 2.82 -4.06
C ILE A 12 -8.34 2.58 -5.36
N GLU A 13 -9.55 2.04 -5.24
CA GLU A 13 -10.39 1.67 -6.38
C GLU A 13 -10.48 2.81 -7.42
N GLU A 14 -10.23 2.46 -8.69
CA GLU A 14 -10.22 3.37 -9.86
C GLU A 14 -9.25 4.57 -9.76
N LEU A 15 -8.37 4.61 -8.75
CA LEU A 15 -7.52 5.77 -8.49
C LEU A 15 -6.03 5.44 -8.52
N ALA A 16 -5.57 4.47 -7.73
CA ALA A 16 -4.14 4.20 -7.58
C ALA A 16 -3.81 2.85 -6.95
N VAL A 17 -2.60 2.36 -7.23
CA VAL A 17 -1.92 1.29 -6.51
C VAL A 17 -0.55 1.81 -6.07
N GLY A 18 -0.12 1.46 -4.85
CA GLY A 18 1.17 1.91 -4.34
C GLY A 18 1.62 1.18 -3.08
N ILE A 19 2.66 1.71 -2.43
CA ILE A 19 3.26 1.14 -1.22
C ILE A 19 3.33 2.22 -0.13
N VAL A 20 3.08 1.82 1.12
CA VAL A 20 3.22 2.67 2.32
C VAL A 20 4.01 1.94 3.40
N LYS A 21 4.85 2.67 4.15
CA LYS A 21 5.52 2.16 5.35
C LYS A 21 4.74 2.55 6.60
N ALA A 22 4.36 1.56 7.42
CA ALA A 22 3.46 1.77 8.55
C ALA A 22 3.64 0.74 9.67
N GLU A 23 3.39 1.13 10.90
CA GLU A 23 3.58 0.26 12.08
C GLU A 23 2.45 -0.76 12.26
N SER A 24 1.30 -0.52 11.64
CA SER A 24 0.16 -1.41 11.62
C SER A 24 -0.70 -1.18 10.37
N TYR A 25 -1.69 -2.05 10.18
CA TYR A 25 -2.71 -1.89 9.14
C TYR A 25 -3.48 -0.57 9.26
N GLU A 26 -3.85 -0.17 10.48
CA GLU A 26 -4.58 1.07 10.75
C GLU A 26 -3.72 2.31 10.45
N ASP A 27 -2.45 2.28 10.85
CA ASP A 27 -1.48 3.34 10.55
C ASP A 27 -1.26 3.45 9.02
N ALA A 28 -1.16 2.31 8.32
CA ALA A 28 -1.04 2.28 6.86
C ALA A 28 -2.23 2.97 6.20
N ARG A 29 -3.45 2.61 6.63
CA ARG A 29 -4.68 3.16 6.06
C ARG A 29 -4.80 4.66 6.30
N GLU A 30 -4.51 5.12 7.51
CA GLU A 30 -4.57 6.55 7.85
C GLU A 30 -3.53 7.36 7.05
N LYS A 31 -2.30 6.86 6.92
CA LYS A 31 -1.25 7.52 6.12
C LYS A 31 -1.65 7.68 4.66
N VAL A 32 -2.19 6.62 4.04
CA VAL A 32 -2.67 6.67 2.65
C VAL A 32 -3.81 7.68 2.54
N LYS A 33 -4.81 7.61 3.42
CA LYS A 33 -5.95 8.53 3.45
C LYS A 33 -5.52 9.99 3.55
N VAL A 34 -4.64 10.32 4.50
CA VAL A 34 -4.13 11.69 4.70
C VAL A 34 -3.34 12.19 3.49
N ALA A 35 -2.53 11.32 2.87
CA ALA A 35 -1.78 11.67 1.67
C ALA A 35 -2.71 12.04 0.50
N TYR A 36 -3.71 11.22 0.22
CA TYR A 36 -4.64 11.47 -0.89
C TYR A 36 -5.59 12.64 -0.61
N LEU A 37 -6.09 12.80 0.62
CA LEU A 37 -6.86 13.99 1.02
C LEU A 37 -6.11 15.31 0.77
N LYS A 38 -4.79 15.29 0.89
CA LYS A 38 -3.94 16.48 0.72
C LYS A 38 -3.59 16.77 -0.74
N HIS A 39 -3.51 15.74 -1.58
CA HIS A 39 -2.86 15.83 -2.89
C HIS A 39 -3.74 15.45 -4.07
N ASN A 40 -4.90 14.83 -3.86
CA ASN A 40 -5.77 14.33 -4.91
C ASN A 40 -7.20 14.83 -4.69
N ASP A 41 -7.69 15.66 -5.61
CA ASP A 41 -9.03 16.23 -5.59
C ASP A 41 -10.14 15.22 -5.96
N CYS A 42 -9.76 14.07 -6.51
CA CYS A 42 -10.65 12.97 -6.87
C CYS A 42 -10.76 11.90 -5.78
N PHE A 43 -10.01 12.02 -4.67
CA PHE A 43 -10.11 11.11 -3.54
C PHE A 43 -11.35 11.42 -2.69
N ASP A 44 -12.34 10.54 -2.74
CA ASP A 44 -13.53 10.60 -1.90
C ASP A 44 -13.31 9.83 -0.60
N SER A 45 -13.06 10.56 0.49
CA SER A 45 -12.80 9.96 1.80
C SER A 45 -14.01 9.32 2.49
N GLU A 46 -15.23 9.55 1.97
CA GLU A 46 -16.46 8.88 2.42
C GLU A 46 -16.62 7.50 1.74
N ARG A 47 -16.00 7.34 0.57
CA ARG A 47 -15.87 6.07 -0.16
C ARG A 47 -14.60 5.35 0.29
N ASP A 48 -14.71 4.67 1.42
CA ASP A 48 -13.62 3.94 2.07
C ASP A 48 -13.17 2.68 1.30
N PHE A 49 -12.62 2.85 0.10
CA PHE A 49 -12.12 1.77 -0.75
C PHE A 49 -10.59 1.72 -0.77
N ILE A 50 -9.96 1.91 0.40
CA ILE A 50 -8.53 1.65 0.57
C ILE A 50 -8.36 0.19 0.98
N GLU A 51 -7.89 -0.64 0.06
CA GLU A 51 -7.49 -2.02 0.32
C GLU A 51 -5.99 -2.04 0.65
N LEU A 52 -5.59 -2.91 1.58
CA LEU A 52 -4.21 -3.03 2.04
C LEU A 52 -3.80 -4.50 2.14
N LYS A 53 -2.55 -4.78 1.75
CA LYS A 53 -1.90 -6.08 1.88
C LYS A 53 -0.50 -5.88 2.45
N GLU A 54 -0.15 -6.60 3.51
CA GLU A 54 1.21 -6.59 4.05
C GLU A 54 2.18 -7.23 3.04
N ILE A 55 3.34 -6.61 2.83
CA ILE A 55 4.39 -7.19 1.98
C ILE A 55 5.15 -8.23 2.80
N ALA A 56 5.05 -9.49 2.38
CA ALA A 56 5.65 -10.63 3.06
C ALA A 56 6.55 -11.47 2.13
N GLU A 57 7.52 -12.17 2.74
CA GLU A 57 8.40 -13.13 2.08
C GLU A 57 7.62 -14.28 1.43
N ASN A 58 7.98 -14.63 0.19
CA ASN A 58 7.32 -15.65 -0.65
C ASN A 58 5.87 -15.33 -1.05
N ASP A 59 5.39 -14.10 -0.81
CA ASP A 59 4.11 -13.60 -1.32
C ASP A 59 4.37 -12.41 -2.25
N SER A 60 4.57 -11.21 -1.68
CA SER A 60 4.83 -9.98 -2.45
C SER A 60 6.30 -9.59 -2.54
N TRP A 61 7.20 -10.26 -1.81
CA TRP A 61 8.63 -10.02 -1.87
C TRP A 61 9.40 -11.34 -1.83
N PHE A 62 10.53 -11.39 -2.54
CA PHE A 62 11.37 -12.57 -2.66
C PHE A 62 12.80 -12.25 -2.22
N SER A 63 13.30 -12.92 -1.17
CA SER A 63 14.63 -12.65 -0.62
C SER A 63 15.78 -12.94 -1.60
N ASP A 64 15.57 -13.80 -2.60
CA ASP A 64 16.53 -14.10 -3.66
C ASP A 64 16.56 -13.04 -4.78
N ASN A 65 15.56 -12.15 -4.83
CA ASN A 65 15.45 -11.00 -5.72
C ASN A 65 15.08 -9.74 -4.90
N PRO A 66 15.97 -9.31 -3.97
CA PRO A 66 15.60 -8.44 -2.86
C PRO A 66 15.23 -7.00 -3.24
N ASP A 67 15.45 -6.62 -4.50
CA ASP A 67 15.16 -5.28 -5.02
C ASP A 67 13.79 -5.20 -5.74
N VAL A 68 13.02 -6.30 -5.75
CA VAL A 68 11.72 -6.41 -6.43
C VAL A 68 10.61 -6.67 -5.42
N VAL A 69 9.54 -5.86 -5.47
CA VAL A 69 8.28 -6.07 -4.73
C VAL A 69 7.15 -6.15 -5.75
N GLU A 70 6.32 -7.18 -5.62
CA GLU A 70 5.08 -7.30 -6.37
C GLU A 70 3.98 -6.49 -5.69
N VAL A 71 3.29 -5.68 -6.50
CA VAL A 71 2.15 -4.86 -6.07
C VAL A 71 1.00 -5.28 -6.97
N ASP A 72 0.06 -6.07 -6.43
CA ASP A 72 -1.06 -6.57 -7.21
C ASP A 72 -1.94 -5.42 -7.73
N GLU A 73 -2.32 -5.50 -9.01
CA GLU A 73 -3.65 -5.03 -9.41
C GLU A 73 -4.63 -6.05 -8.80
N LEU A 74 -5.06 -5.86 -7.55
CA LEU A 74 -6.18 -6.63 -7.02
C LEU A 74 -7.36 -6.42 -8.00
N ILE A 75 -7.69 -7.50 -8.73
CA ILE A 75 -8.71 -7.55 -9.79
C ILE A 75 -10.08 -7.18 -9.22
#